data_AF-A0A1B6Z9X4-F1
#
_entry.id   AF-A0A1B6Z9X4-F1
#
_cell.length_a   1.000
_cell.length_b   1.000
_cell.length_c   1.000
_cell.angle_alpha   90.00
_cell.angle_beta   90.00
_cell.angle_gamma   90.00
#
_symmetry.space_group_name_H-M   'P 1'
#
loop_
_entity.id
_entity.type
_entity.pdbx_description
1 polymer ?
#
loop_
_entity_poly.entity_id
_entity_poly.type
_entity_poly.pdbx_seq_one_letter_code
_entity_poly.pdbx_strand_id
1 'polypeptide(L)' 'MASKVLKNEDKPVKLAAFARDVARRKAGSGITDLPQNSGKRRTDSKKALLKAVEAAGKSWSSKNAS' A
#
# COMPACT_ATOMS: atom_id res chain seq x y z
N MET A 1 22.49 -10.61 15.37
CA MET A 1 21.75 -10.66 14.07
C MET A 1 22.18 -9.47 13.25
N ALA A 2 22.92 -9.67 12.15
CA ALA A 2 23.37 -8.56 11.29
C ALA A 2 22.28 -8.21 10.27
N SER A 3 21.77 -6.98 10.26
CA SER A 3 20.85 -6.51 9.23
C SER A 3 21.64 -6.08 7.99
N LYS A 4 21.41 -6.74 6.86
CA LYS A 4 21.99 -6.35 5.57
C LYS A 4 21.22 -5.15 5.03
N VAL A 5 21.86 -3.98 4.98
CA VAL A 5 21.28 -2.79 4.32
C VAL A 5 21.36 -3.03 2.81
N LEU A 6 20.21 -3.16 2.15
CA LEU A 6 20.14 -3.20 0.71
C LEU A 6 20.47 -1.79 0.20
N LYS A 7 21.53 -1.66 -0.59
CA LYS A 7 21.82 -0.44 -1.32
C LYS A 7 20.81 -0.35 -2.46
N ASN A 8 19.99 0.70 -2.46
CA ASN A 8 19.17 1.03 -3.60
C ASN A 8 20.06 1.78 -4.59
N GLU A 9 20.43 1.11 -5.68
CA GLU A 9 21.19 1.69 -6.79
C GLU A 9 20.30 2.54 -7.73
N ASP A 10 18.98 2.51 -7.51
CA ASP A 10 18.01 3.26 -8.29
C ASP A 10 18.03 4.76 -7.94
N LYS A 11 18.02 5.59 -8.98
CA LYS A 11 17.94 7.04 -8.82
C LYS A 11 16.58 7.43 -8.24
N PRO A 12 16.54 8.30 -7.20
CA PRO A 12 15.28 8.76 -6.64
C PRO A 12 14.48 9.56 -7.68
N VAL A 13 13.19 9.26 -7.80
CA VAL A 13 12.26 9.99 -8.68
C VAL A 13 11.48 11.03 -7.88
N LYS A 14 11.25 12.21 -8.46
CA LYS A 14 10.39 13.23 -7.85
C LYS A 14 8.94 12.72 -7.80
N LEU A 15 8.26 12.94 -6.68
CA LEU A 15 6.88 12.48 -6.47
C LEU A 15 5.93 12.94 -7.59
N ALA A 16 6.06 14.18 -8.07
CA ALA A 16 5.24 14.70 -9.16
C ALA A 16 5.46 13.93 -10.48
N ALA A 17 6.71 13.57 -10.79
CA ALA A 17 7.02 12.79 -11.98
C ALA A 17 6.45 11.36 -11.87
N PHE A 18 6.64 10.74 -10.70
CA PHE A 18 6.07 9.43 -10.40
C PHE A 18 4.54 9.42 -10.52
N ALA A 19 3.85 10.43 -9.99
CA ALA A 19 2.38 10.55 -10.07
C ALA A 19 1.88 10.62 -11.52
N ARG A 20 2.57 11.39 -12.37
CA ARG A 20 2.25 11.47 -13.81
C ARG A 20 2.42 10.13 -14.51
N ASP A 21 3.48 9.41 -14.19
CA ASP A 21 3.72 8.07 -14.73
C ASP A 21 2.65 7.06 -14.31
N VAL A 22 2.23 7.10 -13.04
CA VAL A 22 1.13 6.26 -12.56
C VAL A 22 -0.17 6.57 -13.31
N ALA A 23 -0.52 7.84 -13.48
CA ALA A 23 -1.72 8.25 -14.21
C ALA A 23 -1.70 7.75 -15.66
N ARG A 24 -0.58 7.93 -16.36
CA ARG A 24 -0.37 7.42 -17.73
C ARG A 24 -0.55 5.91 -17.81
N ARG A 25 0.06 5.16 -16.89
CA ARG A 25 -0.04 3.69 -16.86
C ARG A 25 -1.45 3.22 -16.56
N LYS A 26 -2.15 3.87 -15.61
CA LYS A 26 -3.56 3.58 -15.32
C LYS A 26 -4.43 3.76 -16.56
N ALA A 27 -4.29 4.89 -17.25
CA ALA A 27 -5.04 5.17 -18.47
C ALA A 27 -4.80 4.12 -19.59
N GLY A 28 -3.56 3.66 -19.75
CA GLY A 28 -3.21 2.63 -20.74
C GLY A 28 -3.50 1.18 -20.33
N SER A 29 -3.80 0.91 -19.06
CA SER A 29 -3.96 -0.45 -18.54
C SER A 29 -5.34 -1.06 -18.81
N GLY A 30 -6.37 -0.24 -19.03
CA GLY A 30 -7.76 -0.70 -19.12
C GLY A 30 -8.32 -1.33 -17.83
N ILE A 31 -7.55 -1.38 -16.74
CA ILE A 31 -7.95 -1.91 -15.45
C ILE A 31 -8.70 -0.82 -14.68
N THR A 32 -10.02 -0.93 -14.67
CA THR A 32 -10.91 -0.03 -13.93
C THR A 32 -11.06 -0.44 -12.47
N ASP A 33 -11.00 -1.74 -12.18
CA ASP A 33 -11.03 -2.29 -10.82
C ASP A 33 -9.66 -2.88 -10.47
N LEU A 34 -8.86 -2.14 -9.70
CA LEU A 34 -7.58 -2.65 -9.22
C LEU A 34 -7.85 -3.71 -8.16
N PRO A 35 -7.39 -4.97 -8.33
CA PRO A 35 -7.59 -6.01 -7.33
C PRO A 35 -6.91 -5.59 -6.03
N GLN A 36 -7.72 -5.24 -5.04
CA GLN A 36 -7.23 -4.95 -3.70
C GLN A 36 -6.76 -6.26 -3.06
N ASN A 37 -5.68 -6.19 -2.28
CA ASN A 37 -5.30 -7.34 -1.47
C ASN A 37 -6.47 -7.65 -0.51
N SER A 38 -7.06 -8.84 -0.68
CA SER A 38 -8.18 -9.31 0.13
C SER A 38 -7.91 -9.33 1.64
N GLY A 39 -6.64 -9.28 2.04
CA GLY A 39 -6.23 -9.31 3.44
C GLY A 39 -6.51 -10.65 4.14
N LYS A 40 -6.91 -11.69 3.40
CA LYS A 40 -7.32 -13.00 3.94
C LYS A 40 -6.18 -13.78 4.59
N ARG A 41 -4.92 -13.53 4.19
CA ARG A 41 -3.72 -14.22 4.69
C ARG A 41 -2.93 -13.43 5.74
N ARG A 42 -3.60 -12.60 6.56
CA ARG A 42 -2.95 -11.85 7.65
C ARG A 42 -2.47 -12.81 8.74
N THR A 43 -1.24 -12.63 9.20
CA THR A 43 -0.71 -13.28 10.40
C THR A 43 -1.45 -12.79 11.64
N ASP A 44 -1.39 -13.54 12.74
CA ASP A 44 -2.12 -13.20 13.96
C ASP A 44 -1.63 -11.90 14.59
N SER A 45 -0.31 -11.64 14.57
CA SER A 45 0.27 -10.37 14.98
C SER A 45 -0.32 -9.18 14.19
N LYS A 46 -0.54 -9.36 12.87
CA LYS A 46 -1.13 -8.31 12.02
C LYS A 46 -2.62 -8.11 12.32
N LYS A 47 -3.37 -9.16 12.66
CA LYS A 47 -4.78 -9.03 13.09
C LYS A 47 -4.88 -8.29 14.42
N ALA A 48 -4.02 -8.62 15.38
CA ALA A 48 -3.98 -7.96 16.68
C ALA A 48 -3.69 -6.46 16.57
N LEU A 49 -2.70 -6.09 15.74
CA LEU A 49 -2.40 -4.68 15.45
C LEU A 49 -3.62 -3.94 14.87
N LEU A 50 -4.28 -4.53 13.86
CA LEU A 50 -5.43 -3.89 13.24
C LEU A 50 -6.61 -3.71 14.21
N LYS A 51 -6.84 -4.69 15.09
CA LYS A 51 -7.85 -4.58 16.16
C LYS A 51 -7.54 -3.44 17.14
N ALA A 52 -6.26 -3.24 17.48
CA ALA A 52 -5.85 -2.12 18.33
C ALA A 52 -6.04 -0.76 17.64
N VAL A 53 -5.78 -0.69 16.33
CA VAL A 53 -6.01 0.51 15.51
C VAL A 53 -7.51 0.84 15.45
N GLU A 54 -8.36 -0.17 15.24
CA GLU A 54 -9.82 -0.01 15.25
C GLU A 54 -10.34 0.44 16.62
N ALA A 55 -9.81 -0.13 17.72
CA ALA A 55 -10.14 0.29 19.07
C ALA A 55 -9.74 1.75 19.36
N ALA A 56 -8.71 2.27 18.68
CA ALA A 56 -8.32 3.68 18.74
C ALA A 56 -9.18 4.59 17.84
N GLY A 57 -10.29 4.07 17.28
CA GLY A 57 -11.21 4.83 16.43
C GLY A 57 -10.69 5.12 15.03
N LYS A 58 -9.60 4.46 14.60
CA LYS A 58 -8.98 4.65 13.29
C LYS A 58 -9.21 3.40 12.45
N SER A 59 -9.48 3.59 11.15
CA SER A 59 -9.54 2.47 10.22
C SER A 59 -8.30 2.46 9.33
N TRP A 60 -7.55 1.36 9.37
CA TRP A 60 -6.38 1.17 8.51
C TRP A 60 -6.77 0.98 7.04
N SER A 61 -7.99 0.51 6.76
CA SER A 61 -8.52 0.36 5.40
C SER A 61 -9.74 1.25 5.25
N SER A 62 -9.68 2.25 4.37
CA SER A 62 -10.84 3.06 3.99
C SER A 62 -11.86 2.18 3.26
N LYS A 63 -12.73 1.50 4.01
CA LYS A 63 -14.01 1.00 3.48
C LYS A 63 -15.09 2.09 3.46
N ASN A 64 -14.83 3.23 4.08
CA ASN A 64 -15.73 4.38 4.11
C ASN A 64 -15.25 5.44 3.11
N ALA A 65 -15.43 5.14 1.83
CA ALA A 65 -15.64 6.15 0.81
C ALA A 65 -16.88 5.67 0.05
N SER A 66 -18.04 5.97 0.62
CA SER A 66 -19.34 5.93 -0.06
C SER A 66 -19.65 7.33 -0.56
#